data_AF-A0A4D4JUF5-F1
#
_entry.id   AF-A0A4D4JUF5-F1
#
_cell.length_a   1.000
_cell.length_b   1.000
_cell.length_c   1.000
_cell.angle_alpha   90.00
_cell.angle_beta   90.00
_cell.angle_gamma   90.00
#
_symmetry.space_group_name_H-M   'P 1'
#
loop_
_entity.id
_entity.type
_entity.pdbx_description
1 polymer ?
#
loop_
_entity_poly.entity_id
_entity_poly.type
_entity_poly.pdbx_seq_one_letter_code
_entity_poly.pdbx_strand_id
1 'polypeptide(L)'
;MRVFSDVEGVHLAILPHLALPLRPSPTRIPLAMTDTAPTQLATLTEALQAFERGDHTAAALSTLARQQTALLATLPPRYGEVLLNLLDRLESSALFSEESCSFSQKDLVANLQMWAEKARGVLGAA
;
A
#
# COMPACT_ATOMS: atom_id res chain seq x y z
N MET A 1 28.10 -29.34 50.20
CA MET A 1 27.67 -30.19 49.07
C MET A 1 28.63 -29.92 47.91
N ARG A 2 29.66 -30.74 47.73
CA ARG A 2 30.57 -30.67 46.58
C ARG A 2 30.01 -31.60 45.51
N VAL A 3 29.86 -31.11 44.28
CA VAL A 3 29.70 -31.99 43.11
C VAL A 3 30.74 -31.56 42.09
N PHE A 4 31.74 -32.42 41.95
CA PHE A 4 32.75 -32.40 40.89
C PHE A 4 32.22 -33.22 39.71
N SER A 5 32.65 -32.79 38.53
CA SER A 5 33.06 -33.60 37.37
C SER A 5 32.10 -34.65 36.81
N ASP A 6 31.77 -34.49 35.53
CA ASP A 6 32.35 -35.42 34.54
C ASP A 6 32.51 -34.72 33.18
N VAL A 7 33.70 -34.88 32.61
CA VAL A 7 34.09 -34.52 31.26
C VAL A 7 34.39 -35.83 30.58
N GLU A 8 33.74 -36.14 29.45
CA GLU A 8 34.23 -37.05 28.41
C GLU A 8 33.14 -37.24 27.36
N GLY A 9 33.54 -37.20 26.09
CA GLY A 9 32.61 -37.30 24.98
C GLY A 9 33.18 -36.77 23.68
N VAL A 10 34.40 -37.19 23.35
CA VAL A 10 35.03 -37.01 22.03
C VAL A 10 34.10 -37.55 20.93
N HIS A 11 33.77 -36.71 19.94
CA HIS A 11 33.68 -37.22 18.58
C HIS A 11 34.23 -36.24 17.53
N LEU A 12 35.18 -36.79 16.79
CA LEU A 12 36.01 -36.23 15.75
C LEU A 12 35.30 -36.42 14.39
N ALA A 13 35.11 -35.36 13.59
CA ALA A 13 34.98 -35.38 12.13
C ALA A 13 34.74 -33.93 11.64
N ILE A 14 35.75 -33.19 11.17
CA ILE A 14 36.24 -33.19 9.78
C ILE A 14 35.08 -33.16 8.76
N LEU A 15 34.74 -31.96 8.26
CA LEU A 15 34.55 -31.70 6.83
C LEU A 15 34.45 -30.17 6.54
N PRO A 16 35.28 -29.61 5.65
CA PRO A 16 35.14 -28.24 5.18
C PRO A 16 34.06 -28.19 4.09
N HIS A 17 32.87 -27.68 4.42
CA HIS A 17 31.82 -27.50 3.43
C HIS A 17 32.05 -26.19 2.66
N LEU A 18 32.41 -26.40 1.40
CA LEU A 18 32.47 -25.44 0.30
C LEU A 18 31.12 -24.70 0.18
N ALA A 19 30.94 -23.61 0.92
CA ALA A 19 29.76 -22.76 0.79
C ALA A 19 30.05 -21.69 -0.28
N LEU A 20 29.78 -22.04 -1.53
CA LEU A 20 29.61 -21.08 -2.62
C LEU A 20 28.29 -20.33 -2.37
N PRO A 21 28.26 -19.02 -2.05
CA PRO A 21 27.03 -18.28 -2.16
C PRO A 21 26.75 -18.08 -3.66
N LEU A 22 25.79 -18.86 -4.17
CA LEU A 22 25.03 -18.52 -5.37
C LEU A 22 24.72 -17.02 -5.31
N ARG A 23 25.20 -16.27 -6.31
CA ARG A 23 24.80 -14.87 -6.51
C ARG A 23 23.33 -14.89 -6.95
N PRO A 24 22.37 -14.31 -6.21
CA PRO A 24 21.12 -13.94 -6.82
C PRO A 24 21.33 -12.56 -7.45
N SER A 25 21.48 -12.53 -8.77
CA SER A 25 21.17 -11.33 -9.54
C SER A 25 19.72 -11.44 -10.02
N PRO A 26 18.73 -10.86 -9.34
CA PRO A 26 17.62 -10.31 -10.07
C PRO A 26 18.09 -8.96 -10.61
N THR A 27 18.27 -8.90 -11.93
CA THR A 27 18.35 -7.66 -12.69
C THR A 27 17.18 -6.77 -12.26
N ARG A 28 17.42 -5.83 -11.34
CA ARG A 28 16.43 -4.82 -11.00
C ARG A 28 16.40 -3.86 -12.15
N ILE A 29 15.43 -4.04 -13.03
CA ILE A 29 15.06 -3.03 -14.00
C ILE A 29 13.97 -2.18 -13.33
N PRO A 30 14.25 -0.99 -12.76
CA PRO A 30 13.20 -0.01 -12.57
C PRO A 30 13.12 0.83 -13.85
N LEU A 31 12.55 0.28 -14.92
CA LEU A 31 12.12 1.08 -16.07
C LEU A 31 10.85 1.81 -15.62
N ALA A 32 10.91 3.11 -15.38
CA ALA A 32 9.88 4.13 -15.65
C ALA A 32 8.37 3.80 -15.45
N MET A 33 7.97 2.84 -14.59
CA MET A 33 6.61 2.29 -14.56
C MET A 33 5.66 2.97 -13.55
N THR A 34 6.11 3.96 -12.77
CA THR A 34 5.25 4.67 -11.80
C THR A 34 4.26 5.65 -12.41
N ASP A 35 4.38 5.97 -13.70
CA ASP A 35 3.51 6.94 -14.38
C ASP A 35 2.28 6.31 -15.07
N THR A 36 2.17 4.98 -15.10
CA THR A 36 1.03 4.34 -15.78
C THR A 36 -0.25 4.42 -14.94
N ALA A 37 -1.41 4.56 -15.58
CA ALA A 37 -2.71 4.62 -14.90
C ALA A 37 -2.96 3.44 -13.92
N PRO A 38 -2.64 2.17 -14.26
CA PRO A 38 -2.81 1.05 -13.32
C PRO A 38 -1.90 1.16 -12.10
N THR A 39 -0.68 1.68 -12.28
CA THR A 39 0.27 1.86 -11.16
C THR A 39 -0.16 3.00 -10.27
N GLN A 40 -0.61 4.12 -10.83
CA GLN A 40 -1.17 5.22 -10.06
C GLN A 40 -2.44 4.84 -9.29
N LEU A 41 -3.28 3.95 -9.85
CA LEU A 41 -4.42 3.38 -9.14
C LEU A 41 -3.99 2.50 -7.96
N ALA A 42 -2.94 1.68 -8.14
CA ALA A 42 -2.37 0.89 -7.05
C ALA A 42 -1.85 1.80 -5.92
N THR A 43 -1.10 2.85 -6.24
CA THR A 43 -0.61 3.85 -5.27
C THR A 43 -1.76 4.51 -4.50
N LEU A 44 -2.84 4.89 -5.18
CA LEU A 44 -4.02 5.47 -4.51
C LEU A 44 -4.72 4.47 -3.58
N THR A 45 -4.78 3.19 -3.99
CA THR A 45 -5.36 2.12 -3.18
C THR A 45 -4.53 1.85 -1.92
N GLU A 46 -3.20 1.84 -2.04
CA GLU A 46 -2.28 1.69 -0.90
C GLU A 46 -2.41 2.86 0.09
N ALA A 47 -2.51 4.09 -0.43
CA ALA A 47 -2.73 5.27 0.40
C ALA A 47 -4.07 5.23 1.15
N LEU A 48 -5.13 4.68 0.52
CA LEU A 48 -6.42 4.49 1.16
C LEU A 48 -6.35 3.47 2.31
N GLN A 49 -5.65 2.35 2.11
CA GLN A 49 -5.41 1.37 3.18
C GLN A 49 -4.57 1.96 4.31
N ALA A 50 -3.60 2.82 4.00
CA ALA A 50 -2.82 3.52 4.99
C ALA A 50 -3.65 4.53 5.80
N PHE A 51 -4.60 5.21 5.16
CA PHE A 51 -5.58 6.06 5.85
C PHE A 51 -6.44 5.27 6.82
N GLU A 52 -6.92 4.08 6.44
CA GLU A 52 -7.70 3.20 7.32
C GLU A 52 -6.94 2.72 8.56
N ARG A 53 -5.62 2.58 8.45
CA ARG A 53 -4.75 2.25 9.60
C ARG A 53 -4.42 3.46 10.47
N GLY A 54 -4.74 4.68 10.02
CA GLY A 54 -4.35 5.94 10.66
C GLY A 54 -2.93 6.42 10.31
N ASP A 55 -2.27 5.80 9.32
CA ASP A 55 -0.93 6.17 8.86
C ASP A 55 -0.95 7.38 7.90
N HIS A 56 -2.11 7.69 7.33
CA HIS A 56 -2.32 8.81 6.41
C HIS A 56 -3.47 9.70 6.85
N THR A 57 -3.40 10.99 6.50
CA THR A 57 -4.49 11.95 6.72
C THR A 57 -5.37 12.09 5.47
N ALA A 58 -6.61 12.56 5.64
CA ALA A 58 -7.52 12.83 4.53
C ALA A 58 -6.91 13.84 3.54
N ALA A 59 -6.27 14.89 4.04
CA ALA A 59 -5.58 15.88 3.20
C ALA A 59 -4.40 15.29 2.40
N ALA A 60 -3.63 14.37 3.00
CA ALA A 60 -2.55 13.68 2.30
C ALA A 60 -3.11 12.79 1.17
N LEU A 61 -4.22 12.09 1.43
CA LEU A 61 -4.90 11.27 0.42
C LEU A 61 -5.44 12.13 -0.73
N SER A 62 -6.08 13.26 -0.43
CA SER A 62 -6.56 14.23 -1.42
C SER A 62 -5.45 14.80 -2.29
N THR A 63 -4.32 15.15 -1.67
CA THR A 63 -3.15 15.65 -2.38
C THR A 63 -2.58 14.59 -3.33
N LEU A 64 -2.42 13.36 -2.84
CA LEU A 64 -1.94 12.23 -3.65
C LEU A 64 -2.87 11.93 -4.82
N ALA A 65 -4.18 11.89 -4.60
CA ALA A 65 -5.16 11.63 -5.65
C ALA A 65 -5.10 12.63 -6.81
N ARG A 66 -4.90 13.92 -6.51
CA ARG A 66 -4.76 14.99 -7.51
C ARG A 66 -3.47 14.87 -8.34
N GLN A 67 -2.44 14.21 -7.81
CA GLN A 67 -1.17 13.98 -8.51
C GLN A 67 -1.23 12.78 -9.47
N GLN A 68 -2.27 11.95 -9.39
CA GLN A 68 -2.46 10.80 -10.28
C GLN A 68 -3.02 11.22 -11.65
N THR A 69 -2.26 12.03 -12.36
CA THR A 69 -2.67 12.66 -13.62
C THR A 69 -2.89 11.65 -14.74
N ALA A 70 -2.07 10.60 -14.85
CA ALA A 70 -2.21 9.57 -15.88
C ALA A 70 -3.45 8.70 -15.64
N LEU A 71 -3.76 8.39 -14.37
CA LEU A 71 -5.00 7.73 -13.97
C LEU A 71 -6.22 8.57 -14.37
N LEU A 72 -6.22 9.86 -14.00
CA LEU A 72 -7.33 10.77 -14.28
C LEU A 72 -7.49 11.05 -15.79
N ALA A 73 -6.40 11.03 -16.56
CA ALA A 73 -6.43 11.20 -18.01
C ALA A 73 -6.95 9.95 -18.75
N THR A 74 -6.76 8.76 -18.18
CA THR A 74 -7.19 7.50 -18.80
C THR A 74 -8.65 7.16 -18.50
N LEU A 75 -9.13 7.52 -17.31
CA LEU A 75 -10.52 7.27 -16.91
C LEU A 75 -11.48 8.28 -17.56
N PRO A 76 -12.77 7.90 -17.79
CA PRO A 76 -13.80 8.86 -18.17
C PRO A 76 -13.90 10.02 -17.16
N PRO A 77 -14.13 11.28 -17.59
CA PRO A 77 -14.01 12.47 -16.75
C PRO A 77 -14.87 12.42 -15.47
N ARG A 78 -16.04 11.78 -15.53
CA ARG A 78 -16.93 11.55 -14.38
C ARG A 78 -16.24 10.83 -13.20
N TYR A 79 -15.23 9.99 -13.45
CA TYR A 79 -14.52 9.28 -12.39
C TYR A 79 -13.69 10.25 -11.55
N GLY A 80 -13.04 11.23 -12.19
CA GLY A 80 -12.30 12.27 -11.49
C GLY A 80 -13.22 13.15 -10.64
N GLU A 81 -14.37 13.55 -11.17
CA GLU A 81 -15.38 14.32 -10.43
C GLU A 81 -15.85 13.59 -9.17
N VAL A 82 -16.21 12.31 -9.31
CA VAL A 82 -16.67 11.47 -8.17
C VAL A 82 -15.54 11.29 -7.15
N LEU A 83 -14.31 11.01 -7.59
CA LEU A 83 -13.16 10.85 -6.70
C LEU A 83 -12.94 12.11 -5.85
N LEU A 84 -12.88 13.26 -6.51
CA LEU A 84 -12.63 14.53 -5.83
C LEU A 84 -13.77 14.93 -4.89
N ASN A 85 -15.02 14.63 -5.24
CA ASN A 85 -16.16 14.86 -4.36
C ASN A 85 -16.12 13.99 -3.09
N LEU A 86 -15.77 12.71 -3.23
CA LEU A 86 -15.63 11.80 -2.08
C LEU A 86 -14.51 12.25 -1.14
N LEU A 87 -13.38 12.69 -1.71
CA LEU A 87 -12.22 13.18 -0.97
C LEU A 87 -12.51 14.51 -0.24
N ASP A 88 -13.22 15.44 -0.86
CA ASP A 88 -13.65 16.69 -0.23
C ASP A 88 -14.54 16.45 1.00
N ARG A 89 -15.51 15.53 0.86
CA ARG A 89 -16.37 15.10 1.97
C ARG A 89 -15.57 14.40 3.07
N LEU A 90 -14.55 13.61 2.70
CA LEU A 90 -13.67 12.94 3.65
C LEU A 90 -12.84 13.95 4.44
N GLU A 91 -12.25 14.94 3.79
CA GLU A 91 -11.50 16.03 4.44
C GLU A 91 -12.39 16.81 5.39
N SER A 92 -13.58 17.21 4.95
CA SER A 92 -14.55 17.88 5.81
C SER A 92 -14.91 17.02 7.02
N SER A 93 -15.20 15.73 6.82
CA SER A 93 -15.51 14.80 7.93
C SER A 93 -14.37 14.62 8.91
N ALA A 94 -13.11 14.75 8.47
CA ALA A 94 -11.94 14.62 9.32
C ALA A 94 -11.68 15.87 10.19
N LEU A 95 -12.22 17.03 9.80
CA LEU A 95 -12.13 18.27 10.59
C LEU A 95 -13.10 18.29 11.79
N PHE A 96 -14.11 17.41 11.79
CA PHE A 96 -15.08 17.27 12.88
C PHE A 96 -14.77 16.01 13.69
N SER A 97 -14.38 16.17 14.96
CA SER A 97 -13.88 15.08 15.81
C SER A 97 -14.95 14.40 16.67
N GLU A 98 -16.23 14.67 16.45
CA GLU A 98 -17.30 13.99 17.20
C GLU A 98 -17.44 12.54 16.75
N GLU A 99 -17.78 11.62 17.67
CA GLU A 99 -17.90 10.18 17.41
C GLU A 99 -18.84 9.87 16.23
N SER A 100 -19.78 10.78 15.94
CA SER A 100 -20.69 10.78 14.79
C SER A 100 -19.99 10.81 13.42
N CYS A 101 -18.79 11.39 13.33
CA CYS A 101 -18.03 11.49 12.08
C CYS A 101 -17.33 10.17 11.72
N SER A 102 -17.04 9.29 12.69
CA SER A 102 -16.42 7.99 12.43
C SER A 102 -17.27 7.11 11.51
N PHE A 103 -18.60 7.14 11.68
CA PHE A 103 -19.52 6.37 10.83
C PHE A 103 -19.52 6.91 9.39
N SER A 104 -19.69 8.23 9.23
CA SER A 104 -19.67 8.87 7.90
C SER A 104 -18.32 8.71 7.20
N GLN A 105 -17.22 8.76 7.95
CA GLN A 105 -15.87 8.57 7.41
C GLN A 105 -15.66 7.14 6.93
N LYS A 106 -16.13 6.12 7.68
CA LYS A 106 -16.08 4.71 7.25
C LYS A 106 -16.89 4.48 5.97
N ASP A 107 -18.08 5.04 5.86
CA ASP A 107 -18.89 4.97 4.63
C ASP A 107 -18.20 5.66 3.44
N LEU A 108 -17.56 6.81 3.66
CA LEU A 108 -16.80 7.51 2.63
C LEU A 108 -15.60 6.70 2.14
N VAL A 109 -14.87 6.06 3.06
CA VAL A 109 -13.76 5.16 2.75
C VAL A 109 -14.25 3.95 1.95
N ALA A 110 -15.35 3.31 2.35
CA ALA A 110 -15.94 2.19 1.61
C ALA A 110 -16.35 2.61 0.17
N ASN A 111 -16.89 3.82 0.01
CA ASN A 111 -17.20 4.37 -1.31
C ASN A 111 -15.95 4.63 -2.16
N LEU A 112 -14.84 5.09 -1.55
CA LEU A 112 -13.54 5.23 -2.22
C LEU A 112 -12.96 3.89 -2.65
N GLN A 113 -13.07 2.84 -1.82
CA GLN A 113 -12.67 1.49 -2.18
C GLN A 113 -13.49 0.96 -3.38
N MET A 114 -14.81 1.16 -3.35
CA MET A 114 -15.69 0.79 -4.46
C MET A 114 -15.35 1.57 -5.74
N TRP A 115 -15.02 2.86 -5.62
CA TRP A 115 -14.54 3.66 -6.74
C TRP A 115 -13.26 3.07 -7.34
N ALA A 116 -12.29 2.69 -6.50
CA ALA A 116 -11.02 2.12 -6.95
C ALA A 116 -11.22 0.79 -7.68
N GLU A 117 -12.13 -0.07 -7.20
CA GLU A 117 -12.50 -1.31 -7.89
C GLU A 117 -13.10 -1.06 -9.27
N LYS A 118 -14.04 -0.10 -9.37
CA LYS A 118 -14.66 0.28 -10.65
C LYS A 118 -13.63 0.86 -11.62
N ALA A 119 -12.73 1.71 -11.14
CA ALA A 119 -11.64 2.26 -11.94
C ALA A 119 -10.74 1.14 -12.48
N ARG A 120 -10.41 0.13 -11.66
CA ARG A 120 -9.63 -1.03 -12.10
C ARG A 120 -10.33 -1.80 -13.21
N GLY A 121 -11.63 -2.04 -13.07
CA GLY A 121 -12.43 -2.70 -14.11
C GLY A 121 -12.44 -1.93 -15.43
N VAL A 122 -12.51 -0.60 -15.39
CA VAL A 122 -12.41 0.24 -16.60
C VAL A 122 -11.02 0.16 -17.24
N LEU A 123 -9.95 0.24 -16.44
CA LEU A 123 -8.58 0.18 -16.95
C LEU A 123 -8.22 -1.20 -17.54
N GLY A 124 -8.81 -2.28 -17.03
CA GLY A 124 -8.61 -3.63 -17.58
C GLY A 124 -9.47 -3.95 -18.81
N ALA A 125 -10.49 -3.13 -19.08
CA ALA A 125 -11.36 -3.24 -20.25
C ALA A 125 -10.96 -2.30 -21.40
N ALA A 126 -10.00 -1.39 -21.16
CA ALA A 126 -9.42 -0.46 -22.12
C ALA A 126 -8.21 -1.09 -22.83
#